data_AF-A0A822C459-F1
#
_entry.id   AF-A0A822C459-F1
#
_cell.length_a   1.000
_cell.length_b   1.000
_cell.length_c   1.000
_cell.angle_alpha   90.00
_cell.angle_beta   90.00
_cell.angle_gamma   90.00
#
_symmetry.space_group_name_H-M   'P 1'
#
loop_
_entity.id
_entity.type
_entity.pdbx_description
1 polymer ?
#
loop_
_entity_poly.entity_id
_entity_poly.type
_entity_poly.pdbx_seq_one_letter_code
_entity_poly.pdbx_strand_id
1 'polypeptide(L)'
;MERSDEDETATILFNLKDMIQISDIADLFEFCKKECNIRCLSVLLYLILRRFNISYEETHLFLKSTVGLTGEVAHKWANVFINGNFVEFINDGRSGKRENCFYDVYPEIEVEGKAFAVIQCNQKVASFTAYDLAQFIGKRFYEINDTNKSTSDL
;
A
#
# COMPACT_ATOMS: atom_id res chain seq x y z
N MET A 1 -40.16 20.04 -3.25
CA MET A 1 -40.66 18.82 -2.58
C MET A 1 -39.45 17.93 -2.26
N GLU A 2 -38.43 18.52 -1.60
CA GLU A 2 -37.10 17.90 -1.37
C GLU A 2 -36.68 18.00 0.12
N ARG A 3 -37.57 18.50 1.00
CA ARG A 3 -37.27 18.74 2.43
C ARG A 3 -37.65 17.57 3.35
N SER A 4 -38.29 16.51 2.85
CA SER A 4 -38.68 15.36 3.67
C SER A 4 -37.53 14.40 3.95
N ASP A 5 -36.64 14.22 2.98
CA ASP A 5 -35.65 13.12 3.02
C ASP A 5 -34.44 13.47 3.89
N GLU A 6 -34.09 14.76 3.98
CA GLU A 6 -33.04 15.26 4.88
C GLU A 6 -33.43 15.18 6.37
N ASP A 7 -34.72 15.39 6.68
CA ASP A 7 -35.24 15.38 8.05
C ASP A 7 -35.39 13.93 8.58
N GLU A 8 -35.76 12.99 7.69
CA GLU A 8 -35.84 11.57 8.01
C GLU A 8 -34.45 10.93 8.18
N THR A 9 -33.48 11.28 7.32
CA THR A 9 -32.09 10.82 7.50
C THR A 9 -31.43 11.42 8.74
N ALA A 10 -31.69 12.68 9.09
CA ALA A 10 -31.20 13.29 10.32
C ALA A 10 -31.79 12.61 11.57
N THR A 11 -33.08 12.28 11.55
CA THR A 11 -33.78 11.60 12.65
C THR A 11 -33.27 10.16 12.84
N ILE A 12 -33.03 9.42 11.76
CA ILE A 12 -32.43 8.08 11.81
C ILE A 12 -30.97 8.16 12.31
N LEU A 13 -30.19 9.15 11.87
CA LEU A 13 -28.81 9.37 12.33
C LEU A 13 -28.74 9.65 13.84
N PHE A 14 -29.69 10.44 14.36
CA PHE A 14 -29.75 10.81 15.77
C PHE A 14 -30.02 9.59 16.65
N ASN A 15 -30.97 8.73 16.24
CA ASN A 15 -31.24 7.46 16.93
C ASN A 15 -30.05 6.49 16.87
N LEU A 16 -29.30 6.46 15.76
CA LEU A 16 -28.14 5.55 15.62
C LEU A 16 -26.97 5.96 16.51
N LYS A 17 -26.76 7.27 16.71
CA LYS A 17 -25.75 7.84 17.61
C LYS A 17 -26.03 7.51 19.08
N ASP A 18 -27.30 7.40 19.45
CA ASP A 18 -27.72 7.04 20.80
C ASP A 18 -27.81 5.51 21.00
N MET A 19 -28.02 4.73 19.93
CA MET A 19 -28.13 3.26 19.99
C MET A 19 -26.79 2.52 19.89
N ILE A 20 -25.83 3.02 19.11
CA ILE A 20 -24.54 2.35 18.95
C ILE A 20 -23.56 2.97 19.94
N GLN A 21 -23.26 2.24 21.01
CA GLN A 21 -22.24 2.69 21.93
C GLN A 21 -20.87 2.55 21.27
N ILE A 22 -20.01 3.55 21.47
CA ILE A 22 -18.62 3.53 20.99
C ILE A 22 -17.88 2.27 21.47
N SER A 23 -18.26 1.71 22.62
CA SER A 23 -17.80 0.42 23.13
C SER A 23 -18.17 -0.76 22.21
N ASP A 24 -19.40 -0.81 21.69
CA ASP A 24 -19.83 -1.90 20.79
C ASP A 24 -19.03 -1.88 19.48
N ILE A 25 -18.71 -0.69 18.98
CA ILE A 25 -17.85 -0.51 17.80
C ILE A 25 -16.42 -0.97 18.07
N ALA A 26 -15.88 -0.66 19.26
CA ALA A 26 -14.56 -1.09 19.66
C ALA A 26 -14.48 -2.62 19.80
N ASP A 27 -15.48 -3.25 20.41
CA ASP A 27 -15.58 -4.70 20.56
C ASP A 27 -15.73 -5.40 19.20
N LEU A 28 -16.55 -4.84 18.30
CA LEU A 28 -16.69 -5.33 16.92
C LEU A 28 -15.36 -5.23 16.18
N PHE A 29 -14.63 -4.12 16.33
CA PHE A 29 -13.33 -3.94 15.72
C PHE A 29 -12.33 -4.99 16.22
N GLU A 30 -12.29 -5.23 17.52
CA GLU A 30 -11.42 -6.25 18.12
C GLU A 30 -11.80 -7.66 17.66
N PHE A 31 -13.10 -7.94 17.48
CA PHE A 31 -13.57 -9.20 16.93
C PHE A 31 -13.15 -9.39 15.47
N CYS A 32 -13.34 -8.37 14.62
CA CYS A 32 -13.04 -8.43 13.19
C CYS A 32 -11.53 -8.43 12.88
N LYS A 33 -10.68 -7.92 13.78
CA LYS A 33 -9.22 -7.90 13.61
C LYS A 33 -8.59 -9.26 13.33
N LYS A 34 -9.23 -10.35 13.78
CA LYS A 34 -8.72 -11.72 13.56
C LYS A 34 -8.86 -12.18 12.12
N GLU A 35 -9.88 -11.67 11.41
CA GLU A 35 -10.26 -12.14 10.08
C GLU A 35 -9.99 -11.10 8.98
N CYS A 36 -9.77 -9.83 9.35
CA CYS A 36 -9.64 -8.70 8.42
C CYS A 36 -8.34 -7.91 8.63
N ASN A 37 -7.81 -7.35 7.55
CA ASN A 37 -6.64 -6.48 7.64
C ASN A 37 -6.97 -5.23 8.48
N ILE A 38 -6.15 -4.95 9.50
CA ILE A 38 -6.27 -3.81 10.41
C ILE A 38 -6.37 -2.49 9.65
N ARG A 39 -5.69 -2.35 8.51
CA ARG A 39 -5.78 -1.19 7.62
C ARG A 39 -7.20 -1.00 7.11
N CYS A 40 -7.80 -2.05 6.52
CA CYS A 40 -9.15 -1.98 5.97
C CYS A 40 -10.16 -1.60 7.05
N LEU A 41 -10.08 -2.25 8.21
CA LEU A 41 -10.97 -1.96 9.32
C LEU A 41 -10.79 -0.53 9.86
N SER A 42 -9.53 -0.09 10.03
CA SER A 42 -9.23 1.26 10.55
C SER A 42 -9.68 2.35 9.59
N VAL A 43 -9.54 2.14 8.29
CA VAL A 43 -9.98 3.08 7.26
C VAL A 43 -11.51 3.13 7.17
N LEU A 44 -12.18 1.97 7.25
CA LEU A 44 -13.64 1.91 7.29
C LEU A 44 -14.19 2.66 8.51
N LEU A 45 -13.64 2.38 9.71
CA LEU A 45 -14.02 3.10 10.92
C LEU A 45 -13.72 4.60 10.82
N TYR A 46 -12.56 4.97 10.31
CA TYR A 46 -12.23 6.37 10.07
C TYR A 46 -13.30 7.04 9.21
N LEU A 47 -13.67 6.45 8.06
CA LEU A 47 -14.69 7.00 7.17
C LEU A 47 -16.06 7.10 7.85
N ILE A 48 -16.46 6.09 8.61
CA ILE A 48 -17.73 6.08 9.37
C ILE A 48 -17.75 7.21 10.41
N LEU A 49 -16.71 7.33 11.23
CA LEU A 49 -16.62 8.36 12.28
C LEU A 49 -16.62 9.77 11.66
N ARG A 50 -15.91 9.96 10.55
CA ARG A 50 -15.93 11.22 9.78
C ARG A 50 -17.30 11.51 9.18
N ARG A 51 -18.04 10.49 8.71
CA ARG A 51 -19.42 10.63 8.22
C ARG A 51 -20.40 11.06 9.32
N PHE A 52 -20.16 10.65 10.56
CA PHE A 52 -20.93 11.09 11.74
C PHE A 52 -20.47 12.46 12.30
N ASN A 53 -19.64 13.20 11.57
CA ASN A 53 -19.10 14.50 11.98
C ASN A 53 -18.31 14.48 13.30
N ILE A 54 -17.76 13.32 13.70
CA ILE A 54 -16.85 13.22 14.86
C ILE A 54 -15.56 13.94 14.51
N SER A 55 -15.00 14.72 15.44
CA SER A 55 -13.79 15.50 15.18
C SER A 55 -12.60 14.62 14.83
N TYR A 56 -11.60 15.19 14.15
CA TYR A 56 -10.41 14.43 13.74
C TYR A 56 -9.64 13.94 14.96
N GLU A 57 -9.57 14.77 16.00
CA GLU A 57 -8.92 14.45 17.28
C GLU A 57 -9.63 13.30 18.00
N GLU A 58 -10.96 13.34 18.13
CA GLU A 58 -11.73 12.24 18.72
C GLU A 58 -11.60 10.95 17.92
N THR A 59 -11.65 11.05 16.58
CA THR A 59 -11.42 9.91 15.68
C THR A 59 -10.03 9.31 15.89
N HIS A 60 -9.00 10.15 16.01
CA HIS A 60 -7.63 9.73 16.26
C HIS A 60 -7.50 9.03 17.62
N LEU A 61 -8.07 9.60 18.68
CA LEU A 61 -8.06 9.02 20.02
C LEU A 61 -8.78 7.67 20.04
N PHE A 62 -9.93 7.55 19.37
CA PHE A 62 -10.68 6.31 19.26
C PHE A 62 -9.88 5.23 18.54
N LEU A 63 -9.35 5.51 17.34
CA LEU A 63 -8.53 4.54 16.59
C LEU A 63 -7.29 4.11 17.37
N LYS A 64 -6.69 5.03 18.15
CA LYS A 64 -5.57 4.72 19.03
C LYS A 64 -5.99 3.79 20.17
N SER A 65 -7.16 4.02 20.78
CA SER A 65 -7.67 3.15 21.85
C SER A 65 -8.00 1.74 21.38
N THR A 66 -8.43 1.57 20.12
CA THR A 66 -8.72 0.27 19.53
C THR A 66 -7.49 -0.42 18.95
N VAL A 67 -6.28 0.13 19.11
CA VAL A 67 -5.03 -0.38 18.52
C VAL A 67 -5.15 -0.49 16.97
N GLY A 68 -5.87 0.46 16.37
CA GLY A 68 -5.96 0.63 14.92
C GLY A 68 -4.82 1.47 14.36
N LEU A 69 -4.97 1.91 13.11
CA LEU A 69 -4.06 2.88 12.50
C LEU A 69 -4.13 4.25 13.20
N THR A 70 -3.04 5.00 13.19
CA THR A 70 -3.09 6.40 13.60
C THR A 70 -4.04 7.18 12.69
N GLY A 71 -4.70 8.21 13.21
CA GLY A 71 -5.62 9.05 12.42
C GLY A 71 -5.01 9.59 11.12
N GLU A 72 -3.71 9.93 11.12
CA GLU A 72 -2.99 10.40 9.94
C GLU A 72 -2.87 9.33 8.87
N VAL A 73 -2.48 8.11 9.28
CA VAL A 73 -2.30 6.98 8.37
C VAL A 73 -3.66 6.50 7.86
N ALA A 74 -4.68 6.47 8.72
CA ALA A 74 -6.05 6.16 8.34
C ALA A 74 -6.59 7.19 7.34
N HIS A 75 -6.34 8.49 7.56
CA HIS A 75 -6.72 9.56 6.63
C HIS A 75 -6.04 9.41 5.26
N LYS A 76 -4.72 9.15 5.25
CA LYS A 76 -3.97 8.90 4.01
C LYS A 76 -4.60 7.77 3.21
N TRP A 77 -4.82 6.61 3.85
CA TRP A 77 -5.40 5.44 3.18
C TRP A 77 -6.86 5.63 2.80
N ALA A 78 -7.63 6.42 3.56
CA ALA A 78 -8.98 6.82 3.20
C ALA A 78 -8.98 7.62 1.88
N ASN A 79 -8.04 8.54 1.69
CA ASN A 79 -7.93 9.27 0.43
C ASN A 79 -7.58 8.35 -0.75
N VAL A 80 -6.66 7.40 -0.56
CA VAL A 80 -6.31 6.39 -1.59
C VAL A 80 -7.55 5.56 -1.96
N PHE A 81 -8.34 5.14 -0.97
CA PHE A 81 -9.58 4.40 -1.15
C PHE A 81 -10.64 5.21 -1.90
N ILE A 82 -10.89 6.45 -1.48
CA ILE A 82 -11.88 7.36 -2.10
C ILE A 82 -11.51 7.67 -3.55
N ASN A 83 -10.20 7.81 -3.84
CA ASN A 83 -9.71 8.07 -5.19
C ASN A 83 -9.73 6.82 -6.10
N GLY A 84 -10.22 5.68 -5.62
CA GLY A 84 -10.37 4.46 -6.41
C GLY A 84 -9.06 3.71 -6.69
N ASN A 85 -7.96 4.04 -6.03
CA ASN A 85 -6.70 3.30 -6.17
C ASN A 85 -6.67 2.07 -5.26
N PHE A 86 -7.54 1.10 -5.56
CA PHE A 86 -7.71 -0.11 -4.76
C PHE A 86 -6.45 -1.00 -4.74
N VAL A 87 -5.68 -1.01 -5.83
CA VAL A 87 -4.44 -1.81 -5.90
C VAL A 87 -3.43 -1.32 -4.87
N GLU A 88 -3.22 0.00 -4.78
CA GLU A 88 -2.36 0.59 -3.76
C GLU A 88 -2.93 0.37 -2.35
N PHE A 89 -4.26 0.50 -2.19
CA PHE A 89 -4.92 0.34 -0.90
C PHE A 89 -4.75 -1.07 -0.30
N ILE A 90 -4.97 -2.11 -1.12
CA ILE A 90 -4.89 -3.52 -0.70
C ILE A 90 -3.44 -3.98 -0.51
N ASN A 91 -2.50 -3.44 -1.29
CA ASN A 91 -1.11 -3.81 -1.17
C ASN A 91 -0.49 -3.24 0.11
N ASP A 92 -0.30 -4.11 1.11
CA ASP A 92 0.25 -3.68 2.40
C ASP A 92 1.71 -3.22 2.30
N GLY A 93 2.42 -3.62 1.24
CA GLY A 93 3.89 -3.50 1.16
C GLY A 93 4.63 -4.33 2.22
N ARG A 94 3.90 -4.87 3.21
CA ARG A 94 4.34 -5.74 4.31
C ARG A 94 4.12 -7.21 4.04
N SER A 95 3.32 -7.56 3.03
CA SER A 95 3.30 -8.91 2.49
C SER A 95 4.63 -9.09 1.75
N GLY A 96 5.61 -9.69 2.43
CA GLY A 96 6.93 -10.05 1.89
C GLY A 96 6.91 -10.99 0.68
N LYS A 97 5.72 -11.32 0.14
CA LYS A 97 5.58 -11.72 -1.26
C LYS A 97 5.69 -10.46 -2.13
N ARG A 98 6.89 -9.88 -2.19
CA ARG A 98 7.26 -9.18 -3.43
C ARG A 98 7.08 -10.23 -4.53
N GLU A 99 6.41 -9.88 -5.63
CA GLU A 99 6.62 -10.66 -6.85
C GLU A 99 8.13 -10.80 -7.00
N ASN A 100 8.62 -12.03 -7.15
CA ASN A 100 10.05 -12.30 -7.25
C ASN A 100 10.60 -11.33 -8.28
N CYS A 101 11.39 -10.36 -7.82
CA CYS A 101 12.01 -9.43 -8.73
C CYS A 101 13.04 -10.22 -9.53
N PHE A 102 13.42 -9.71 -10.70
CA PHE A 102 14.39 -10.38 -11.57
C PHE A 102 15.65 -10.86 -10.79
N TYR A 103 16.12 -10.07 -9.83
CA TYR A 103 17.29 -10.38 -9.01
C TYR A 103 17.02 -11.36 -7.85
N ASP A 104 15.76 -11.60 -7.47
CA ASP A 104 15.42 -12.68 -6.53
C ASP A 104 15.58 -14.05 -7.20
N VAL A 105 15.42 -14.11 -8.53
CA VAL A 105 15.62 -15.32 -9.34
C VAL A 105 17.07 -15.46 -9.81
N TYR A 106 17.74 -14.33 -10.10
CA TYR A 106 19.12 -14.27 -10.58
C TYR A 106 20.01 -13.40 -9.67
N PRO A 107 20.27 -13.80 -8.42
CA PRO A 107 21.04 -13.00 -7.46
C PRO A 107 22.49 -12.78 -7.91
N GLU A 108 23.09 -13.73 -8.62
CA GLU A 108 24.42 -13.61 -9.20
C GLU A 108 24.53 -12.45 -10.21
N ILE A 109 23.48 -12.21 -11.00
CA ILE A 109 23.46 -11.10 -11.96
C ILE A 109 23.43 -9.76 -11.23
N GLU A 110 22.76 -9.67 -10.08
CA GLU A 110 22.75 -8.44 -9.28
C GLU A 110 24.14 -8.11 -8.75
N VAL A 111 24.83 -9.10 -8.19
CA VAL A 111 26.18 -8.96 -7.63
C VAL A 111 27.17 -8.55 -8.71
N GLU A 112 27.14 -9.24 -9.84
CA GLU A 112 28.04 -8.96 -10.96
C GLU A 112 27.73 -7.64 -11.65
N GLY A 113 26.45 -7.27 -11.79
CA GLY A 113 26.03 -5.98 -12.35
C GLY A 113 26.50 -4.81 -11.50
N LYS A 114 26.41 -4.93 -10.17
CA LYS A 114 26.97 -3.94 -9.23
C LYS A 114 28.49 -3.84 -9.35
N ALA A 115 29.19 -4.98 -9.38
CA ALA A 115 30.64 -5.00 -9.55
C ALA A 115 31.08 -4.37 -10.88
N PHE A 116 30.39 -4.69 -11.97
CA PHE A 116 30.61 -4.10 -13.29
C PHE A 116 30.45 -2.57 -13.25
N ALA A 117 29.35 -2.06 -12.68
CA ALA A 117 29.12 -0.63 -12.57
C ALA A 117 30.24 0.08 -11.77
N VAL A 118 30.67 -0.49 -10.64
CA VAL A 118 31.77 0.07 -9.83
C VAL A 118 33.08 0.10 -10.62
N ILE A 119 33.40 -0.98 -11.35
CA ILE A 119 34.62 -1.05 -12.18
C ILE A 119 34.58 0.00 -13.29
N GLN A 120 33.44 0.18 -13.95
CA GLN A 120 33.30 1.16 -15.03
C GLN A 120 33.39 2.61 -14.51
N CYS A 121 32.81 2.90 -13.35
CA CYS A 121 32.91 4.21 -12.71
C CYS A 121 34.32 4.54 -12.21
N ASN A 122 35.16 3.54 -11.91
CA ASN A 122 36.53 3.72 -11.45
C ASN A 122 37.54 3.97 -12.60
N GLN A 123 37.11 3.98 -13.85
CA GLN A 123 37.98 4.27 -14.98
C GLN A 123 38.31 5.78 -15.06
N LYS A 124 39.49 6.09 -15.61
CA LYS A 124 39.99 7.46 -15.76
C LYS A 124 39.06 8.36 -16.61
N VAL A 125 38.23 7.74 -17.47
CA VAL A 125 37.20 8.40 -18.26
C VAL A 125 35.88 7.70 -17.98
N ALA A 126 35.01 8.32 -17.17
CA ALA A 126 33.70 7.79 -16.84
C ALA A 126 32.73 8.05 -18.01
N SER A 127 32.68 7.12 -18.96
CA SER A 127 31.74 7.11 -20.09
C SER A 127 30.61 6.08 -19.94
N PHE A 128 30.55 5.45 -18.76
CA PHE A 128 29.57 4.42 -18.41
C PHE A 128 28.13 4.94 -18.52
N THR A 129 27.30 4.20 -19.25
CA THR A 129 25.88 4.48 -19.40
C THR A 129 25.01 3.35 -18.85
N ALA A 130 23.74 3.66 -18.58
CA ALA A 130 22.76 2.64 -18.24
C ALA A 130 22.59 1.59 -19.35
N TYR A 131 22.87 1.94 -20.62
CA TYR A 131 22.83 1.02 -21.74
C TYR A 131 23.93 -0.04 -21.65
N ASP A 132 25.14 0.34 -21.23
CA ASP A 132 26.26 -0.60 -21.03
C ASP A 132 25.94 -1.61 -19.93
N LEU A 133 25.33 -1.15 -18.84
CA LEU A 133 24.86 -2.02 -17.77
C LEU A 133 23.76 -2.98 -18.24
N ALA A 134 22.79 -2.49 -19.04
CA ALA A 134 21.72 -3.32 -19.59
C ALA A 134 22.25 -4.40 -20.54
N GLN A 135 23.24 -4.06 -21.39
CA GLN A 135 23.93 -5.02 -22.25
C GLN A 135 24.65 -6.10 -21.43
N PHE A 136 25.36 -5.70 -20.36
CA PHE A 136 26.03 -6.63 -19.46
C PHE A 136 25.04 -7.59 -18.76
N ILE A 137 23.98 -7.04 -18.15
CA ILE A 137 22.93 -7.83 -17.48
C ILE A 137 22.28 -8.81 -18.46
N GLY A 138 21.92 -8.34 -19.65
CA GLY A 138 21.33 -9.17 -20.69
C GLY A 138 22.25 -10.32 -21.10
N LYS A 139 23.53 -10.04 -21.35
CA LYS A 139 24.52 -11.08 -21.68
C LYS A 139 24.61 -12.15 -20.58
N ARG A 140 24.72 -11.74 -19.32
CA ARG A 140 24.79 -12.68 -18.17
C ARG A 140 23.53 -13.52 -18.02
N PHE A 141 22.35 -12.93 -18.21
CA PHE A 141 21.09 -13.66 -18.21
C PHE A 141 21.06 -14.79 -19.26
N TYR A 142 21.49 -14.51 -20.49
CA TYR A 142 21.55 -15.53 -21.56
C TYR A 142 22.59 -16.61 -21.27
N GLU A 143 23.75 -16.24 -20.73
CA GLU A 143 24.79 -17.19 -20.32
C GLU A 143 24.32 -18.14 -19.21
N ILE A 144 23.60 -17.64 -18.21
CA ILE A 144 23.10 -18.46 -17.09
C ILE A 144 22.02 -19.44 -17.53
N ASN A 145 21.21 -19.07 -18.52
CA ASN A 145 20.11 -19.90 -19.01
C ASN A 145 20.51 -20.76 -20.23
N ASP A 146 21.80 -20.85 -20.60
CA ASP A 146 22.30 -21.58 -21.78
C ASP A 146 21.53 -21.27 -23.08
N THR A 147 21.11 -20.01 -23.22
CA THR A 147 20.31 -19.55 -24.37
C THR A 147 21.12 -18.55 -25.19
N ASN A 148 21.22 -18.76 -26.50
CA ASN A 148 21.84 -17.78 -27.37
C ASN A 148 20.85 -16.64 -27.62
N LYS A 149 21.27 -15.38 -27.37
CA LYS A 149 20.51 -14.20 -27.77
C LYS A 149 20.38 -14.21 -29.29
N SER A 150 19.23 -14.62 -29.83
CA SER A 150 18.97 -14.53 -31.26
C SER A 150 18.94 -13.05 -31.64
N THR A 151 19.77 -12.68 -32.61
CA THR A 151 19.99 -11.30 -33.08
C THR A 151 18.77 -10.70 -33.81
N SER A 152 17.58 -11.29 -33.69
CA SER A 152 16.40 -10.98 -34.50
C SER A 152 15.48 -9.89 -33.93
N ASP A 153 15.65 -9.48 -32.67
CA ASP A 153 14.63 -8.66 -31.98
C ASP A 153 15.19 -7.29 -31.59
N LEU A 154 15.59 -6.51 -32.60
CA LEU A 154 15.79 -5.05 -32.52
C LEU A 154 14.81 -4.35 -33.47
#